data_AF-A0A1V6AAA9-F1
#
_entry.id   AF-A0A1V6AAA9-F1
#
_cell.length_a   1.000
_cell.length_b   1.000
_cell.length_c   1.000
_cell.angle_alpha   90.00
_cell.angle_beta   90.00
_cell.angle_gamma   90.00
#
_symmetry.space_group_name_H-M   'P 1'
#
loop_
_entity.id
_entity.type
_entity.pdbx_description
1 polymer ?
#
loop_
_entity_poly.entity_id
_entity_poly.type
_entity_poly.pdbx_seq_one_letter_code
_entity_poly.pdbx_strand_id
1 'polypeptide(L)'
;MKRLALLITVFLLTSALLYAGLGLPGELDPVLAKSKFTWKKVKLDIEKRFDKEKLTVILTAFNDKGEKVWSSESLGEQEKFITFSGKKTSLAIKDMDSDGIPELVAAAMTGPETSALYIYKYQACCNEFLPMNFTYAESKFSRPFMVSDLYDPNNRDIIVMKNNNIRASGKIYTENDGPIEGYYFFEPKNGEFLCKYIKTKSELDKPKK
;
A
#
# COMPACT_ATOMS: atom_id res chain seq x y z
N MET A 1 54.91 7.20 50.00
CA MET A 1 54.70 7.86 48.70
C MET A 1 55.38 6.97 47.66
N LYS A 2 54.72 6.13 46.87
CA LYS A 2 53.66 6.37 45.89
C LYS A 2 52.80 5.11 45.81
N ARG A 3 51.69 5.11 46.54
CA ARG A 3 50.58 4.17 46.32
C ARG A 3 49.66 4.80 45.27
N LEU A 4 48.97 3.95 44.51
CA LEU A 4 47.58 4.21 44.12
C LEU A 4 47.33 5.31 43.06
N ALA A 5 47.77 5.12 41.81
CA ALA A 5 47.17 5.83 40.67
C ALA A 5 47.71 5.31 39.32
N LEU A 6 47.27 4.14 38.84
CA LEU A 6 47.12 3.88 37.40
C LEU A 6 46.52 2.48 37.12
N LEU A 7 45.37 2.16 37.73
CA LEU A 7 44.64 0.94 37.36
C LEU A 7 43.14 1.20 37.16
N ILE A 8 42.80 2.45 36.80
CA ILE A 8 41.43 2.90 36.51
C ILE A 8 41.47 3.75 35.24
N THR A 9 41.99 3.20 34.13
CA THR A 9 41.88 3.91 32.83
C THR A 9 41.81 2.98 31.62
N VAL A 10 41.73 1.65 31.81
CA VAL A 10 41.54 0.69 30.70
C VAL A 10 40.24 -0.13 30.84
N PHE A 11 39.51 0.00 31.94
CA PHE A 11 38.22 -0.71 32.13
C PHE A 11 36.97 0.10 31.78
N LEU A 12 37.12 1.36 31.32
CA LEU A 12 35.99 2.25 30.98
C LEU A 12 35.83 2.53 29.48
N LEU A 13 36.61 1.89 28.61
CA LEU A 13 36.56 2.13 27.15
C LEU A 13 36.28 0.90 26.29
N THR A 14 35.98 -0.26 26.88
CA THR A 14 35.60 -1.48 26.13
C THR A 14 34.12 -1.87 26.27
N SER A 15 33.33 -1.19 27.11
CA SER A 15 31.89 -1.48 27.23
C SER A 15 30.99 -0.62 26.34
N ALA A 16 31.53 0.40 25.67
CA ALA A 16 30.73 1.30 24.82
C ALA A 16 30.60 0.85 23.34
N LEU A 17 31.34 -0.17 22.91
CA LEU A 17 31.35 -0.63 21.50
C LEU A 17 30.48 -1.87 21.23
N LEU A 18 29.80 -2.43 22.24
CA LEU A 18 28.93 -3.59 22.07
C LEU A 18 27.44 -3.25 21.89
N TYR A 19 27.06 -1.98 21.91
CA TYR A 19 25.65 -1.56 21.80
C TYR A 19 25.32 -0.69 20.58
N ALA A 20 26.27 -0.44 19.67
CA ALA A 20 25.99 0.30 18.43
C ALA A 20 25.54 -0.60 17.25
N GLY A 21 25.47 -1.91 17.44
CA GLY A 21 25.17 -2.87 16.36
C GLY A 21 24.17 -3.99 16.71
N LEU A 22 23.60 -3.98 17.92
CA LEU A 22 22.49 -4.86 18.28
C LEU A 22 21.23 -4.01 18.25
N GLY A 23 20.56 -3.98 17.09
CA GLY A 23 19.15 -3.61 17.07
C GLY A 23 18.44 -4.44 18.13
N LEU A 24 17.72 -3.78 19.06
CA LEU A 24 16.98 -4.47 20.09
C LEU A 24 16.09 -5.53 19.42
N PRO A 25 16.21 -6.82 19.74
CA PRO A 25 15.23 -7.81 19.30
C PRO A 25 13.86 -7.36 19.82
N GLY A 26 13.00 -6.89 18.91
CA GLY A 26 11.66 -6.42 19.27
C GLY A 26 11.40 -4.92 19.20
N GLU A 27 12.24 -4.09 18.58
CA GLU A 27 11.74 -2.79 18.07
C GLU A 27 10.84 -3.05 16.86
N LEU A 28 9.62 -3.53 17.15
CA LEU A 28 8.63 -3.94 16.15
C LEU A 28 8.54 -2.87 15.06
N ASP A 29 8.62 -3.28 13.79
CA ASP A 29 8.31 -2.39 12.68
C ASP A 29 7.00 -1.64 12.96
N PRO A 30 6.96 -0.31 12.78
CA PRO A 30 5.84 0.48 13.20
C PRO A 30 4.60 0.07 12.40
N VAL A 31 3.51 -0.16 13.13
CA VAL A 31 2.21 -0.42 12.52
C VAL A 31 1.60 0.92 12.08
N LEU A 32 1.34 1.03 10.79
CA LEU A 32 0.79 2.21 10.14
C LEU A 32 -0.73 2.22 10.15
N ALA A 33 -1.35 1.05 9.97
CA ALA A 33 -2.80 0.85 10.02
C ALA A 33 -3.16 -0.59 10.42
N LYS A 34 -4.36 -0.78 10.97
CA LYS A 34 -4.91 -2.10 11.29
C LYS A 34 -6.32 -2.24 10.71
N SER A 35 -6.68 -3.46 10.33
CA SER A 35 -8.04 -3.83 9.93
C SER A 35 -8.33 -5.29 10.30
N LYS A 36 -9.58 -5.71 10.24
CA LYS A 36 -10.00 -7.08 10.54
C LYS A 36 -10.62 -7.73 9.31
N PHE A 37 -9.99 -8.79 8.84
CA PHE A 37 -10.54 -9.62 7.79
C PHE A 37 -11.43 -10.69 8.41
N THR A 38 -12.64 -10.84 7.89
CA THR A 38 -13.54 -11.91 8.31
C THR A 38 -14.29 -12.45 7.10
N TRP A 39 -14.15 -13.75 6.86
CA TRP A 39 -14.90 -14.45 5.84
C TRP A 39 -15.21 -15.88 6.32
N LYS A 40 -16.50 -16.20 6.45
CA LYS A 40 -16.97 -17.45 7.05
C LYS A 40 -16.33 -17.67 8.44
N LYS A 41 -15.49 -18.70 8.58
CA LYS A 41 -14.78 -19.03 9.83
C LYS A 41 -13.37 -18.42 9.90
N VAL A 42 -12.87 -17.86 8.80
CA VAL A 42 -11.55 -17.23 8.73
C VAL A 42 -11.65 -15.85 9.38
N LYS A 43 -10.79 -15.60 10.36
CA LYS A 43 -10.65 -14.32 11.05
C LYS A 43 -9.17 -13.99 11.12
N LEU A 44 -8.76 -12.86 10.54
CA LEU A 44 -7.38 -12.43 10.52
C LEU A 44 -7.30 -10.96 10.96
N ASP A 45 -6.31 -10.65 11.78
CA ASP A 45 -5.89 -9.27 12.01
C ASP A 45 -4.91 -8.87 10.91
N ILE A 46 -5.24 -7.83 10.15
CA ILE A 46 -4.43 -7.33 9.05
C ILE A 46 -3.74 -6.06 9.53
N GLU A 47 -2.41 -6.06 9.47
CA GLU A 47 -1.59 -4.91 9.79
C GLU A 47 -0.87 -4.42 8.53
N LYS A 48 -0.90 -3.11 8.32
CA LYS A 48 0.00 -2.42 7.41
C LYS A 48 1.16 -1.88 8.21
N ARG A 49 2.39 -2.21 7.82
CA ARG A 49 3.61 -1.96 8.61
C ARG A 49 4.71 -1.39 7.73
N PHE A 50 5.64 -0.66 8.31
CA PHE A 50 6.86 -0.22 7.63
C PHE A 50 8.03 -1.12 8.01
N ASP A 51 8.37 -2.09 7.16
CA ASP A 51 9.53 -2.97 7.30
C ASP A 51 10.82 -2.13 7.32
N LYS A 52 11.44 -2.01 8.49
CA LYS A 52 12.64 -1.18 8.69
C LYS A 52 13.87 -1.76 8.01
N GLU A 53 13.94 -3.07 7.85
CA GLU A 53 15.08 -3.74 7.20
C GLU A 53 15.06 -3.48 5.70
N LYS A 54 13.87 -3.53 5.08
CA LYS A 54 13.69 -3.29 3.65
C LYS A 54 13.41 -1.84 3.29
N LEU A 55 13.09 -1.01 4.27
CA LEU A 55 12.64 0.37 4.11
C LEU A 55 11.37 0.48 3.25
N THR A 56 10.42 -0.45 3.46
CA THR A 56 9.21 -0.55 2.64
C THR A 56 7.96 -0.76 3.46
N VAL A 57 6.82 -0.38 2.89
CA VAL A 57 5.50 -0.67 3.42
C VAL A 57 5.07 -2.06 2.97
N ILE A 58 4.57 -2.88 3.90
CA ILE A 58 4.03 -4.22 3.66
C ILE A 58 2.69 -4.40 4.37
N LEU A 59 1.92 -5.40 3.94
CA LEU A 59 0.81 -5.97 4.69
C LEU A 59 1.25 -7.25 5.37
N THR A 60 0.70 -7.51 6.56
CA THR A 60 0.91 -8.74 7.32
C THR A 60 -0.42 -9.19 7.88
N ALA A 61 -0.72 -10.49 7.79
CA ALA A 61 -1.91 -11.08 8.38
C ALA A 61 -1.53 -11.98 9.55
N PHE A 62 -2.28 -11.87 10.64
CA PHE A 62 -2.14 -12.66 11.85
C PHE A 62 -3.42 -13.45 12.13
N ASN A 63 -3.29 -14.69 12.59
CA ASN A 63 -4.43 -15.49 13.03
C ASN A 63 -4.88 -15.10 14.45
N ASP A 64 -5.90 -15.79 14.97
CA ASP A 64 -6.47 -15.56 16.31
C ASP A 64 -5.51 -15.85 17.48
N LYS A 65 -4.41 -16.57 17.22
CA LYS A 65 -3.32 -16.81 18.17
C LYS A 65 -2.21 -15.75 18.09
N GLY A 66 -2.33 -14.78 17.18
CA GLY A 66 -1.30 -13.77 16.93
C GLY A 66 -0.12 -14.27 16.10
N GLU A 67 -0.23 -15.43 15.46
CA GLU A 67 0.82 -15.98 14.60
C GLU A 67 0.72 -15.33 13.22
N LYS A 68 1.87 -14.89 12.66
CA LYS A 68 1.93 -14.39 11.29
C LYS A 68 1.65 -15.55 10.32
N VAL A 69 0.62 -15.41 9.50
CA VAL A 69 0.21 -16.43 8.51
C VAL A 69 0.41 -15.99 7.05
N TRP A 70 0.56 -14.69 6.80
CA TRP A 70 0.82 -14.16 5.45
C TRP A 70 1.51 -12.80 5.52
N SER A 71 2.26 -12.46 4.47
CA SER A 71 2.84 -11.14 4.24
C SER A 71 2.79 -10.82 2.75
N SER A 72 2.54 -9.56 2.40
CA SER A 72 2.66 -9.10 1.01
C SER A 72 4.12 -8.94 0.60
N GLU A 73 4.32 -8.81 -0.71
CA GLU A 73 5.48 -8.09 -1.28
C GLU A 73 5.49 -6.61 -0.84
N SER A 74 6.58 -5.91 -1.15
CA SER A 74 6.69 -4.46 -0.93
C SER A 74 5.59 -3.70 -1.69
N LEU A 75 4.91 -2.79 -0.99
CA LEU A 75 3.92 -1.89 -1.56
C LEU A 75 4.53 -0.55 -2.01
N GLY A 76 5.73 -0.20 -1.56
CA GLY A 76 6.34 1.11 -1.75
C GLY A 76 7.12 1.56 -0.52
N GLU A 77 7.68 2.77 -0.55
CA GLU A 77 8.61 3.26 0.46
C GLU A 77 7.93 4.05 1.59
N GLN A 78 6.69 4.54 1.38
CA GLN A 78 6.04 5.41 2.36
C GLN A 78 4.53 5.17 2.49
N GLU A 79 4.00 5.55 3.64
CA GLU A 79 2.57 5.50 3.92
C GLU A 79 1.78 6.45 3.01
N LYS A 80 0.71 5.93 2.40
CA LYS A 80 -0.21 6.74 1.58
C LYS A 80 -1.65 6.53 2.01
N PHE A 81 -2.35 7.64 2.16
CA PHE A 81 -3.80 7.66 2.31
C PHE A 81 -4.47 7.93 0.97
N ILE A 82 -5.66 7.38 0.80
CA ILE A 82 -6.55 7.55 -0.34
C ILE A 82 -7.95 7.93 0.13
N THR A 83 -8.80 8.38 -0.80
CA THR A 83 -10.23 8.54 -0.52
C THR A 83 -10.96 7.25 -0.85
N PHE A 84 -11.45 6.55 0.17
CA PHE A 84 -12.22 5.31 0.05
C PHE A 84 -13.65 5.52 0.53
N SER A 85 -14.62 5.40 -0.39
CA SER A 85 -16.04 5.64 -0.14
C SER A 85 -16.33 6.98 0.57
N GLY A 86 -15.54 8.01 0.24
CA GLY A 86 -15.64 9.36 0.81
C GLY A 86 -14.89 9.57 2.13
N LYS A 87 -14.15 8.57 2.62
CA LYS A 87 -13.33 8.67 3.84
C LYS A 87 -11.85 8.52 3.52
N LYS A 88 -11.00 9.24 4.27
CA LYS A 88 -9.54 9.06 4.19
C LYS A 88 -9.15 7.73 4.85
N THR A 89 -8.49 6.84 4.13
CA THR A 89 -7.94 5.58 4.67
C THR A 89 -6.69 5.18 3.91
N SER A 90 -5.86 4.32 4.49
CA SER A 90 -4.67 3.77 3.86
C SER A 90 -4.65 2.24 3.83
N LEU A 91 -5.60 1.62 4.53
CA LEU A 91 -5.93 0.20 4.54
C LEU A 91 -7.46 0.08 4.71
N ALA A 92 -8.11 -0.70 3.87
CA ALA A 92 -9.54 -1.01 3.96
C ALA A 92 -9.78 -2.49 3.65
N ILE A 93 -10.92 -3.00 4.10
CA ILE A 93 -11.40 -4.35 3.77
C ILE A 93 -12.82 -4.22 3.26
N LYS A 94 -13.06 -4.70 2.04
CA LYS A 94 -14.36 -4.61 1.37
C LYS A 94 -14.42 -5.61 0.22
N ASP A 95 -15.58 -6.21 -0.01
CA ASP A 95 -15.88 -6.91 -1.25
C ASP A 95 -15.90 -5.91 -2.42
N MET A 96 -14.86 -5.99 -3.25
CA MET A 96 -14.55 -5.07 -4.32
C MET A 96 -15.05 -5.58 -5.68
N ASP A 97 -15.14 -6.89 -5.90
CA ASP A 97 -15.59 -7.47 -7.16
C ASP A 97 -16.97 -8.15 -7.11
N SER A 98 -17.65 -8.03 -5.97
CA SER A 98 -19.01 -8.53 -5.72
C SER A 98 -19.13 -10.06 -5.75
N ASP A 99 -18.07 -10.78 -5.39
CA ASP A 99 -18.09 -12.24 -5.27
C ASP A 99 -18.46 -12.75 -3.85
N GLY A 100 -18.65 -11.83 -2.90
CA GLY A 100 -18.98 -12.13 -1.51
C GLY A 100 -17.78 -12.47 -0.61
N ILE A 101 -16.55 -12.36 -1.13
CA ILE A 101 -15.30 -12.47 -0.39
C ILE A 101 -14.71 -11.05 -0.30
N PRO A 102 -14.41 -10.53 0.90
CA PRO A 102 -13.76 -9.23 1.00
C PRO A 102 -12.34 -9.24 0.43
N GLU A 103 -11.91 -8.13 -0.17
CA GLU A 103 -10.52 -7.86 -0.53
C GLU A 103 -9.83 -6.98 0.51
N LEU A 104 -8.50 -7.05 0.56
CA LEU A 104 -7.67 -6.03 1.20
C LEU A 104 -7.39 -4.91 0.20
N VAL A 105 -7.59 -3.66 0.60
CA VAL A 105 -7.28 -2.48 -0.23
C VAL A 105 -6.25 -1.64 0.51
N ALA A 106 -5.07 -1.46 -0.08
CA ALA A 106 -3.98 -0.72 0.52
C ALA A 106 -3.34 0.23 -0.48
N ALA A 107 -2.83 1.34 0.00
CA ALA A 107 -2.10 2.30 -0.81
C ALA A 107 -0.73 2.62 -0.22
N ALA A 108 0.26 2.88 -1.05
CA ALA A 108 1.59 3.31 -0.61
C ALA A 108 2.17 4.31 -1.64
N MET A 109 3.19 5.06 -1.26
CA MET A 109 3.96 5.85 -2.22
C MET A 109 5.07 4.97 -2.80
N THR A 110 5.27 5.04 -4.12
CA THR A 110 6.27 4.24 -4.87
C THR A 110 7.31 5.16 -5.54
N GLY A 111 7.78 6.16 -4.81
CA GLY A 111 8.64 7.24 -5.29
C GLY A 111 8.10 8.65 -5.02
N PRO A 112 8.83 9.69 -5.45
CA PRO A 112 8.43 11.07 -5.25
C PRO A 112 7.09 11.34 -5.94
N GLU A 113 6.11 11.81 -5.15
CA GLU A 113 4.80 12.23 -5.66
C GLU A 113 4.05 11.17 -6.50
N THR A 114 4.37 9.90 -6.30
CA THR A 114 3.73 8.77 -6.99
C THR A 114 3.05 7.88 -5.97
N SER A 115 1.79 7.57 -6.21
CA SER A 115 0.97 6.77 -5.32
C SER A 115 0.55 5.49 -6.04
N ALA A 116 0.55 4.37 -5.33
CA ALA A 116 0.07 3.10 -5.84
C ALA A 116 -1.12 2.58 -5.02
N LEU A 117 -2.02 1.86 -5.69
CA LEU A 117 -3.15 1.15 -5.09
C LEU A 117 -3.00 -0.35 -5.36
N TYR A 118 -3.07 -1.11 -4.28
CA TYR A 118 -3.03 -2.56 -4.27
C TYR A 118 -4.38 -3.08 -3.77
N ILE A 119 -4.90 -4.10 -4.46
CA ILE A 119 -6.10 -4.80 -4.03
C ILE A 119 -5.75 -6.28 -4.03
N TYR A 120 -5.92 -6.94 -2.89
CA TYR A 120 -5.61 -8.36 -2.73
C TYR A 120 -6.87 -9.16 -2.46
N LYS A 121 -7.05 -10.22 -3.24
CA LYS A 121 -8.14 -11.18 -3.12
C LYS A 121 -7.73 -12.37 -2.28
N TYR A 122 -8.58 -12.74 -1.35
CA TYR A 122 -8.35 -13.91 -0.51
C TYR A 122 -8.61 -15.22 -1.29
N GLN A 123 -7.64 -16.13 -1.27
CA GLN A 123 -7.72 -17.45 -1.88
C GLN A 123 -7.88 -18.52 -0.80
N ALA A 124 -9.10 -19.03 -0.67
CA ALA A 124 -9.45 -19.98 0.39
C ALA A 124 -8.71 -21.32 0.29
N CYS A 125 -8.29 -21.75 -0.90
CA CYS A 125 -7.62 -23.03 -1.12
C CYS A 125 -6.21 -23.08 -0.51
N CYS A 126 -5.52 -21.93 -0.42
CA CYS A 126 -4.17 -21.82 0.12
C CYS A 126 -4.07 -20.90 1.35
N ASN A 127 -5.16 -20.24 1.76
CA ASN A 127 -5.18 -19.27 2.85
C ASN A 127 -4.21 -18.09 2.60
N GLU A 128 -4.16 -17.62 1.36
CA GLU A 128 -3.29 -16.53 0.93
C GLU A 128 -4.09 -15.36 0.36
N PHE A 129 -3.43 -14.21 0.24
CA PHE A 129 -3.95 -13.05 -0.47
C PHE A 129 -3.14 -12.86 -1.76
N LEU A 130 -3.82 -12.92 -2.91
CA LEU A 130 -3.21 -12.70 -4.22
C LEU A 130 -3.61 -11.33 -4.78
N PRO A 131 -2.70 -10.60 -5.43
CA PRO A 131 -3.03 -9.30 -5.99
C PRO A 131 -4.03 -9.44 -7.15
N MET A 132 -4.99 -8.52 -7.20
CA MET A 132 -5.86 -8.32 -8.34
C MET A 132 -5.17 -7.43 -9.36
N ASN A 133 -5.31 -7.80 -10.63
CA ASN A 133 -4.72 -7.05 -11.72
C ASN A 133 -5.49 -5.79 -12.06
N PHE A 134 -4.77 -4.77 -12.50
CA PHE A 134 -5.29 -3.59 -13.16
C PHE A 134 -4.92 -3.66 -14.65
N THR A 135 -5.94 -3.79 -15.50
CA THR A 135 -5.79 -4.05 -16.93
C THR A 135 -6.16 -2.81 -17.75
N TYR A 136 -5.23 -2.38 -18.60
CA TYR A 136 -5.38 -1.30 -19.56
C TYR A 136 -5.63 -1.93 -20.94
N ALA A 137 -6.90 -2.10 -21.29
CA ALA A 137 -7.30 -2.91 -22.45
C ALA A 137 -6.70 -2.43 -23.78
N GLU A 138 -6.69 -1.11 -24.00
CA GLU A 138 -6.18 -0.51 -25.24
C GLU A 138 -4.69 -0.77 -25.45
N SER A 139 -3.90 -0.68 -24.38
CA SER A 139 -2.45 -0.92 -24.43
C SER A 139 -2.05 -2.38 -24.20
N LYS A 140 -3.02 -3.28 -23.97
CA LYS A 140 -2.79 -4.69 -23.63
C LYS A 140 -1.82 -4.87 -22.45
N PHE A 141 -1.85 -3.92 -21.52
CA PHE A 141 -0.98 -3.90 -20.37
C PHE A 141 -1.76 -4.27 -19.11
N SER A 142 -1.18 -5.11 -18.26
CA SER A 142 -1.78 -5.48 -16.98
C SER A 142 -0.70 -5.62 -15.92
N ARG A 143 -1.01 -5.26 -14.68
CA ARG A 143 -0.08 -5.31 -13.54
C ARG A 143 -0.84 -5.45 -12.21
N PRO A 144 -0.20 -5.96 -11.14
CA PRO A 144 -0.85 -6.25 -9.86
C PRO A 144 -1.16 -5.02 -8.98
N PHE A 145 -1.09 -3.81 -9.53
CA PHE A 145 -1.37 -2.55 -8.85
C PHE A 145 -1.65 -1.44 -9.86
N MET A 146 -2.34 -0.38 -9.42
CA MET A 146 -2.52 0.85 -10.20
C MET A 146 -1.62 1.94 -9.65
N VAL A 147 -1.14 2.82 -10.53
CA VAL A 147 -0.29 3.96 -10.18
C VAL A 147 -0.99 5.26 -10.56
N SER A 148 -0.91 6.24 -9.67
CA SER A 148 -1.14 7.65 -9.92
C SER A 148 0.19 8.38 -9.87
N ASP A 149 0.58 9.01 -10.97
CA ASP A 149 1.78 9.85 -11.11
C ASP A 149 1.46 11.35 -10.99
N LEU A 150 0.34 11.67 -10.34
CA LEU A 150 -0.11 13.02 -10.01
C LEU A 150 -0.57 13.06 -8.55
N TYR A 151 0.36 13.30 -7.63
CA TYR A 151 0.07 13.44 -6.22
C TYR A 151 -0.92 14.57 -5.93
N ASP A 152 -1.90 14.30 -5.06
CA ASP A 152 -2.77 15.33 -4.47
C ASP A 152 -2.58 15.28 -2.95
N PRO A 153 -2.15 16.39 -2.30
CA PRO A 153 -1.99 16.44 -0.84
C PRO A 153 -3.30 16.18 -0.08
N ASN A 154 -4.44 16.34 -0.74
CA ASN A 154 -5.77 16.03 -0.18
C ASN A 154 -6.18 14.56 -0.37
N ASN A 155 -5.31 13.69 -0.89
CA ASN A 155 -5.56 12.25 -1.09
C ASN A 155 -6.70 11.95 -2.08
N ARG A 156 -6.81 12.78 -3.12
CA ARG A 156 -7.81 12.64 -4.20
C ARG A 156 -7.21 12.18 -5.52
N ASP A 157 -5.90 11.93 -5.51
CA ASP A 157 -5.13 11.29 -6.57
C ASP A 157 -5.59 9.86 -6.81
N ILE A 158 -6.03 9.16 -5.76
CA ILE A 158 -6.70 7.87 -5.88
C ILE A 158 -8.02 7.92 -5.09
N ILE A 159 -9.12 7.64 -5.77
CA ILE A 159 -10.46 7.56 -5.19
C ILE A 159 -11.06 6.20 -5.49
N VAL A 160 -11.39 5.45 -4.44
CA VAL A 160 -12.24 4.26 -4.52
C VAL A 160 -13.67 4.68 -4.18
N MET A 161 -14.58 4.55 -5.13
CA MET A 161 -15.97 4.98 -5.03
C MET A 161 -16.82 3.97 -4.24
N LYS A 162 -18.03 4.38 -3.84
CA LYS A 162 -18.95 3.50 -3.09
C LYS A 162 -19.34 2.23 -3.87
N ASN A 163 -19.42 2.34 -5.19
CA ASN A 163 -19.73 1.24 -6.12
C ASN A 163 -18.49 0.47 -6.59
N ASN A 164 -17.37 0.55 -5.87
CA ASN A 164 -16.11 -0.14 -6.15
C ASN A 164 -15.35 0.32 -7.41
N ASN A 165 -15.91 1.24 -8.20
CA ASN A 165 -15.14 1.90 -9.26
C ASN A 165 -13.99 2.70 -8.67
N ILE A 166 -12.90 2.81 -9.42
CA ILE A 166 -11.70 3.52 -9.00
C ILE A 166 -11.44 4.66 -9.99
N ARG A 167 -11.09 5.82 -9.49
CA ARG A 167 -10.54 6.92 -10.26
C ARG A 167 -9.12 7.20 -9.79
N ALA A 168 -8.17 7.23 -10.72
CA ALA A 168 -6.79 7.61 -10.47
C ALA A 168 -6.43 8.84 -11.28
N SER A 169 -5.81 9.84 -10.68
CA SER A 169 -5.18 10.94 -11.41
C SER A 169 -3.92 10.42 -12.09
N GLY A 170 -3.64 10.88 -13.30
CA GLY A 170 -2.33 10.63 -13.89
C GLY A 170 -2.06 11.44 -15.13
N LYS A 171 -0.83 11.37 -15.62
CA LYS A 171 -0.43 11.94 -16.89
C LYS A 171 -0.83 10.99 -18.03
N ILE A 172 -1.33 11.58 -19.10
CA ILE A 172 -1.72 10.91 -20.34
C ILE A 172 -0.69 11.34 -21.37
N TYR A 173 0.02 10.38 -21.93
CA TYR A 173 1.05 10.62 -22.93
C TYR A 173 0.44 10.38 -24.32
N THR A 174 0.60 11.35 -25.21
CA THR A 174 0.20 11.23 -26.62
C THR A 174 1.44 11.39 -27.49
N GLU A 175 1.38 10.98 -28.76
CA GLU A 175 2.53 11.06 -29.65
C GLU A 175 2.94 12.50 -29.98
N ASN A 176 1.98 13.43 -29.99
CA ASN A 176 2.17 14.78 -30.52
C ASN A 176 2.21 15.85 -29.43
N ASP A 177 1.64 15.58 -28.25
CA ASP A 177 1.62 16.51 -27.14
C ASP A 177 2.45 16.01 -25.96
N GLY A 178 2.95 16.94 -25.15
CA GLY A 178 3.53 16.61 -23.84
C GLY A 178 2.51 15.95 -22.91
N PRO A 179 2.94 15.45 -21.73
CA PRO A 179 2.05 14.79 -20.78
C PRO A 179 0.89 15.70 -20.37
N ILE A 180 -0.34 15.24 -20.60
CA ILE A 180 -1.57 15.94 -20.24
C ILE A 180 -2.14 15.34 -18.97
N GLU A 181 -2.50 16.18 -17.99
CA GLU A 181 -3.15 15.69 -16.78
C GLU A 181 -4.56 15.17 -17.07
N GLY A 182 -4.90 14.03 -16.47
CA GLY A 182 -6.22 13.44 -16.58
C GLY A 182 -6.52 12.42 -15.50
N TYR A 183 -7.51 11.60 -15.78
CA TYR A 183 -8.00 10.57 -14.89
C TYR A 183 -8.22 9.26 -15.64
N TYR A 184 -7.82 8.18 -14.98
CA TYR A 184 -8.05 6.80 -15.36
C TYR A 184 -9.22 6.27 -14.53
N PHE A 185 -10.18 5.62 -15.18
CA PHE A 185 -11.36 5.06 -14.51
C PHE A 185 -11.35 3.55 -14.63
N PHE A 186 -11.32 2.86 -13.51
CA PHE A 186 -11.34 1.41 -13.44
C PHE A 186 -12.66 0.90 -12.86
N GLU A 187 -13.10 -0.25 -13.35
CA GLU A 187 -14.23 -0.99 -12.79
C GLU A 187 -13.80 -2.43 -12.47
N PRO A 188 -14.35 -3.04 -11.41
CA PRO A 188 -14.17 -4.46 -11.18
C PRO A 188 -14.85 -5.27 -12.28
N LYS A 189 -14.14 -6.25 -12.83
CA LYS A 189 -14.64 -7.17 -13.85
C LYS A 189 -13.86 -8.48 -13.79
N ASN A 190 -14.56 -9.59 -13.57
CA ASN A 190 -14.01 -10.95 -13.60
C ASN A 190 -12.77 -11.15 -12.69
N GLY A 191 -12.78 -10.59 -11.47
CA GLY A 191 -11.65 -10.72 -10.55
C GLY A 191 -10.47 -9.79 -10.83
N GLU A 192 -10.63 -8.83 -11.75
CA GLU A 192 -9.63 -7.80 -12.08
C GLU A 192 -10.28 -6.40 -12.11
N PHE A 193 -9.47 -5.37 -12.32
CA PHE A 193 -9.92 -3.99 -12.53
C PHE A 193 -9.60 -3.54 -13.95
N LEU A 194 -10.64 -3.33 -14.76
CA LEU A 194 -10.50 -2.91 -16.15
C LEU A 194 -10.52 -1.38 -16.25
N CYS A 195 -9.48 -0.78 -16.84
CA CYS A 195 -9.49 0.62 -17.24
C CYS A 195 -10.53 0.81 -18.35
N LYS A 196 -11.65 1.42 -18.01
CA LYS A 196 -12.82 1.61 -18.87
C LYS A 196 -12.64 2.73 -19.87
N TYR A 197 -12.06 3.84 -19.41
CA TYR A 197 -11.76 5.01 -20.21
C TYR A 197 -10.81 5.93 -19.46
N ILE A 198 -10.17 6.81 -20.23
CA ILE A 198 -9.27 7.85 -19.77
C ILE A 198 -9.90 9.19 -20.18
N LYS A 199 -9.84 10.20 -19.31
CA LYS A 199 -10.27 11.56 -19.64
C LYS A 199 -9.24 12.57 -19.18
N THR A 200 -8.90 13.50 -20.05
CA THR A 200 -8.13 14.69 -19.68
C THR A 200 -8.94 15.55 -18.70
N LYS A 201 -8.26 16.37 -17.89
CA LYS A 201 -8.96 17.32 -17.00
C LYS A 201 -9.85 18.28 -17.79
N SER A 202 -9.35 18.79 -18.93
CA SER A 202 -10.09 19.73 -19.78
C SER A 202 -11.38 19.17 -20.37
N GLU A 203 -11.46 17.86 -20.60
CA GLU A 203 -12.70 17.19 -21.05
C GLU A 203 -13.76 17.09 -19.95
N LEU A 204 -13.36 17.08 -18.68
CA LEU A 204 -14.28 17.03 -17.54
C LEU A 204 -14.80 18.40 -17.13
N ASP A 205 -14.03 19.45 -17.39
CA ASP A 205 -14.40 20.84 -17.05
C ASP A 205 -15.34 21.49 -18.08
N LYS A 206 -15.61 20.82 -19.22
CA LYS A 206 -16.59 21.29 -20.20
C LYS A 206 -18.00 21.24 -19.59
N PRO A 207 -18.80 22.31 -19.69
CA PRO A 207 -20.18 22.30 -19.22
C PRO A 207 -20.95 21.19 -19.94
N LYS A 208 -21.66 20.36 -19.16
CA LYS A 208 -22.58 19.38 -19.73
C LYS A 208 -23.66 20.15 -20.48
N LYS A 209 -23.70 19.98 -21.81
CA LYS A 209 -24.77 20.48 -22.66
C LYS A 209 -26.08 19.76 -22.35
#